data_AF-A0A936WGL8-F1
#
_entry.id   AF-A0A936WGL8-F1
#
_cell.length_a   1.000
_cell.length_b   1.000
_cell.length_c   1.000
_cell.angle_alpha   90.00
_cell.angle_beta   90.00
_cell.angle_gamma   90.00
#
_symmetry.space_group_name_H-M   'P 1'
#
loop_
_entity.id
_entity.type
_entity.pdbx_description
1 polymer ?
#
loop_
_entity_poly.entity_id
_entity_poly.type
_entity_poly.pdbx_seq_one_letter_code
_entity_poly.pdbx_strand_id
1 'polypeptide(L)'
;MKILSVRFIQVLLLVGCTQVLAADFRVGIVNTERILRESAPAVRAEKKIEKEFSGRDQEIKKVAKQVKDVQIFMEKEGLTLPDAEKRNKERELANLNMNLQRMQRGFSEASPNIDITEKVLKYMANEK
;
A
#
# COMPACT_ATOMS: atom_id res chain seq x y z
N MET A 1 -68.17 -42.26 -27.08
CA MET A 1 -66.99 -42.56 -26.23
C MET A 1 -65.65 -41.99 -26.72
N LYS A 2 -65.58 -41.17 -27.79
CA LYS A 2 -64.31 -40.62 -28.32
C LYS A 2 -63.94 -39.21 -27.78
N ILE A 3 -64.89 -38.52 -27.14
CA ILE A 3 -64.75 -37.13 -26.69
C ILE A 3 -64.17 -37.06 -25.25
N LEU A 4 -64.36 -38.14 -24.47
CA LEU A 4 -63.88 -38.25 -23.09
C LEU A 4 -62.34 -38.47 -23.04
N SER A 5 -61.79 -39.18 -24.01
CA SER A 5 -60.35 -39.44 -24.13
C SER A 5 -59.55 -38.19 -24.56
N VAL A 6 -60.13 -37.29 -25.35
CA VAL A 6 -59.46 -36.05 -25.80
C VAL A 6 -59.33 -35.02 -24.66
N ARG A 7 -60.32 -34.96 -23.76
CA ARG A 7 -60.28 -34.11 -22.56
C ARG A 7 -59.25 -34.60 -21.54
N PHE A 8 -59.02 -35.92 -21.47
CA PHE A 8 -58.00 -36.52 -20.60
C PHE A 8 -56.57 -36.17 -21.05
N ILE A 9 -56.34 -36.11 -22.37
CA ILE A 9 -55.06 -35.72 -22.96
C ILE A 9 -54.77 -34.22 -22.74
N GLN A 10 -55.80 -33.36 -22.73
CA GLN A 10 -55.62 -31.92 -22.45
C GLN A 10 -55.29 -31.62 -20.98
N VAL A 11 -55.82 -32.39 -20.02
CA VAL A 11 -55.49 -32.21 -18.60
C VAL A 11 -54.07 -32.74 -18.28
N LEU A 12 -53.63 -33.79 -18.98
CA LEU A 12 -52.28 -34.32 -18.81
C LEU A 12 -51.18 -33.36 -19.32
N LEU A 13 -51.51 -32.47 -20.25
CA LEU A 13 -50.55 -31.52 -20.85
C LEU A 13 -50.39 -30.23 -20.01
N LEU A 14 -51.30 -29.96 -19.06
CA LEU A 14 -51.24 -28.76 -18.20
C LEU A 14 -50.44 -28.96 -16.91
N VAL A 15 -50.04 -30.19 -16.59
CA VAL A 15 -49.32 -30.55 -15.34
C VAL A 15 -47.79 -30.52 -15.51
N GLY A 16 -47.27 -30.29 -16.73
CA GLY A 16 -45.85 -30.39 -17.05
C GLY A 16 -44.98 -29.14 -16.87
N CYS A 17 -45.54 -27.98 -16.50
CA CYS A 17 -44.82 -26.69 -16.57
C CYS A 17 -44.43 -26.06 -15.21
N THR A 18 -44.07 -26.86 -14.20
CA THR A 18 -43.37 -26.34 -13.02
C THR A 18 -41.92 -26.82 -13.01
N GLN A 19 -41.13 -26.37 -13.98
CA GLN A 19 -39.68 -26.43 -13.87
C GLN A 19 -39.25 -25.22 -13.03
N VAL A 20 -39.06 -25.44 -11.74
CA VAL A 20 -38.35 -24.49 -10.88
C VAL A 20 -36.92 -24.37 -11.44
N LEU A 21 -36.66 -23.27 -12.16
CA LEU A 21 -35.30 -22.87 -12.52
C LEU A 21 -34.63 -22.31 -11.26
N ALA A 22 -34.17 -23.22 -10.39
CA ALA A 22 -33.18 -22.87 -9.40
C ALA A 22 -31.89 -22.57 -10.16
N ALA A 23 -31.64 -21.28 -10.43
CA ALA A 23 -30.35 -20.84 -10.91
C ALA A 23 -29.30 -21.33 -9.90
N ASP A 24 -28.38 -22.17 -10.39
CA ASP A 24 -27.28 -22.79 -9.64
C ASP A 24 -26.41 -21.68 -9.03
N PHE A 25 -26.80 -21.18 -7.84
CA PHE A 25 -26.19 -20.02 -7.21
C PHE A 25 -24.88 -20.44 -6.55
N ARG A 26 -23.79 -20.38 -7.33
CA ARG A 26 -22.44 -20.71 -6.89
C ARG A 26 -21.84 -19.52 -6.14
N VAL A 27 -21.92 -19.55 -4.81
CA VAL A 27 -21.17 -18.64 -3.96
C VAL A 27 -19.74 -19.16 -3.82
N GLY A 28 -18.80 -18.55 -4.54
CA GLY A 28 -17.38 -18.79 -4.32
C GLY A 28 -16.91 -18.03 -3.10
N ILE A 29 -16.53 -18.73 -2.03
CA ILE A 29 -15.87 -18.11 -0.88
C ILE A 29 -14.41 -17.88 -1.26
N VAL A 30 -14.04 -16.63 -1.54
CA VAL A 30 -12.66 -16.24 -1.79
C VAL A 30 -11.98 -15.90 -0.47
N ASN A 31 -10.83 -16.54 -0.22
CA ASN A 31 -10.01 -16.23 0.96
C ASN A 31 -9.17 -14.99 0.65
N THR A 32 -9.65 -13.83 1.11
CA THR A 32 -9.01 -12.53 0.93
C THR A 32 -7.62 -12.48 1.56
N GLU A 33 -7.38 -13.16 2.69
CA GLU A 33 -6.04 -13.22 3.32
C GLU A 33 -5.03 -13.93 2.42
N ARG A 34 -5.44 -15.03 1.79
CA ARG A 34 -4.57 -15.80 0.90
C ARG A 34 -4.26 -15.04 -0.39
N ILE A 35 -5.24 -14.31 -0.94
CA ILE A 35 -5.01 -13.43 -2.11
C ILE A 35 -4.08 -12.27 -1.73
N LEU A 36 -4.25 -11.67 -0.55
CA LEU A 36 -3.39 -10.59 -0.06
C LEU A 36 -1.94 -11.03 0.20
N ARG A 37 -1.71 -12.31 0.53
CA ARG A 37 -0.37 -12.82 0.84
C ARG A 37 0.32 -13.53 -0.33
N GLU A 38 -0.41 -14.24 -1.18
CA GLU A 38 0.16 -15.12 -2.21
C GLU A 38 -0.05 -14.61 -3.64
N SER A 39 -0.84 -13.55 -3.86
CA SER A 39 -1.05 -13.05 -5.21
C SER A 39 0.21 -12.35 -5.75
N ALA A 40 0.55 -12.63 -7.00
CA ALA A 40 1.60 -11.91 -7.73
C ALA A 40 1.49 -10.37 -7.62
N PRO A 41 0.31 -9.73 -7.73
CA PRO A 41 0.17 -8.28 -7.51
C PRO A 41 0.50 -7.84 -6.09
N ALA A 42 0.14 -8.60 -5.05
CA ALA A 42 0.50 -8.26 -3.67
C ALA A 42 2.00 -8.29 -3.44
N VAL A 43 2.69 -9.33 -3.93
CA VAL A 43 4.16 -9.44 -3.81
C VAL A 43 4.88 -8.30 -4.55
N ARG A 44 4.34 -7.84 -5.69
CA ARG A 44 4.88 -6.66 -6.40
C ARG A 44 4.67 -5.37 -5.61
N ALA A 45 3.48 -5.19 -5.02
CA ALA A 45 3.19 -4.05 -4.17
C ALA A 45 4.08 -4.00 -2.92
N GLU A 46 4.25 -5.12 -2.24
CA GLU A 46 5.15 -5.24 -1.08
C GLU A 46 6.60 -4.88 -1.44
N LYS A 47 7.15 -5.44 -2.51
CA LYS A 47 8.51 -5.11 -2.99
C LYS A 47 8.66 -3.63 -3.33
N LYS A 48 7.62 -3.02 -3.91
CA LYS A 48 7.63 -1.59 -4.23
C LYS A 48 7.66 -0.74 -2.96
N ILE A 49 6.82 -1.09 -1.98
CA ILE A 49 6.79 -0.43 -0.67
C ILE A 49 8.15 -0.59 0.01
N GLU A 50 8.71 -1.80 0.08
CA GLU A 50 10.03 -2.06 0.66
C GLU A 50 11.13 -1.20 0.00
N LYS A 51 11.11 -1.09 -1.32
CA LYS A 51 12.05 -0.24 -2.07
C LYS A 51 11.88 1.25 -1.73
N GLU A 52 10.65 1.74 -1.62
CA GLU A 52 10.37 3.12 -1.23
C GLU A 52 10.82 3.41 0.20
N PHE A 53 10.56 2.50 1.15
CA PHE A 53 10.96 2.67 2.54
C PHE A 53 12.47 2.59 2.74
N SER A 54 13.12 1.62 2.08
CA SER A 54 14.59 1.50 2.11
C SER A 54 15.26 2.71 1.47
N GLY A 55 14.71 3.25 0.38
CA GLY A 55 15.17 4.51 -0.21
C GLY A 55 15.08 5.69 0.77
N ARG A 56 13.92 5.87 1.41
CA ARG A 56 13.73 6.95 2.42
C ARG A 56 14.64 6.80 3.63
N ASP A 57 14.83 5.58 4.15
CA ASP A 57 15.75 5.31 5.26
C ASP A 57 17.20 5.66 4.88
N GLN A 58 17.64 5.31 3.67
CA GLN A 58 18.97 5.68 3.18
C GLN A 58 19.14 7.19 3.05
N GLU A 59 18.12 7.91 2.57
CA GLU A 59 18.17 9.38 2.49
C GLU A 59 18.25 10.02 3.88
N ILE A 60 17.48 9.55 4.85
CA ILE A 60 17.55 10.01 6.25
C ILE A 60 18.96 9.80 6.81
N LYS A 61 19.54 8.62 6.60
CA LYS A 61 20.92 8.31 7.03
C LYS A 61 21.96 9.22 6.37
N LYS A 62 21.79 9.54 5.08
CA LYS A 62 22.69 10.47 4.37
C LYS A 62 22.63 11.87 4.98
N VAL A 63 21.44 12.42 5.20
CA VAL A 63 21.28 13.75 5.81
C VAL A 63 21.79 13.75 7.25
N ALA A 64 21.54 12.69 8.01
CA ALA A 64 22.07 12.55 9.38
C ALA A 64 23.60 12.55 9.41
N LYS A 65 24.23 11.91 8.43
CA LYS A 65 25.69 11.94 8.27
C LYS A 65 26.17 13.35 7.93
N GLN A 66 25.53 14.03 7.00
CA GLN A 66 25.88 15.42 6.65
C GLN A 66 25.79 16.37 7.85
N VAL A 67 24.73 16.26 8.67
CA VAL A 67 24.62 17.03 9.91
C VAL A 67 25.81 16.77 10.83
N LYS A 68 26.17 15.50 11.06
CA LYS A 68 27.32 15.14 11.90
C LYS A 68 28.65 15.64 11.32
N ASP A 69 28.85 15.51 10.01
CA ASP A 69 30.08 15.94 9.36
C ASP A 69 30.27 17.47 9.48
N VAL A 70 29.20 18.26 9.29
CA VAL A 70 29.22 19.71 9.50
C VAL A 70 29.43 20.06 10.98
N GLN A 71 28.83 19.32 11.90
CA GLN A 71 29.03 19.50 13.34
C GLN A 71 30.50 19.29 13.73
N ILE A 72 31.11 18.18 13.29
CA ILE A 72 32.52 17.86 13.54
C ILE A 72 33.44 18.90 12.90
N PHE A 73 33.12 19.36 11.69
CA PHE A 73 33.87 20.43 11.02
C PHE A 73 33.83 21.73 11.84
N MET A 74 32.66 22.12 12.33
CA MET A 74 32.52 23.31 13.18
C MET A 74 33.21 23.16 14.54
N GLU A 75 33.26 21.96 15.13
CA GLU A 75 34.00 21.72 16.37
C GLU A 75 35.52 21.83 16.18
N LYS A 76 36.03 21.38 15.04
CA LYS A 76 37.47 21.37 14.74
C LYS A 76 37.99 22.69 14.17
N GLU A 77 37.27 23.26 13.22
CA GLU A 77 37.70 24.44 12.45
C GLU A 77 36.86 25.69 12.75
N GLY A 78 35.82 25.59 13.57
CA GLY A 78 34.90 26.71 13.83
C GLY A 78 35.52 27.90 14.56
N LEU A 79 36.69 27.73 15.19
CA LEU A 79 37.45 28.81 15.82
C LEU A 79 38.43 29.49 14.86
N THR A 80 38.76 28.85 13.74
CA THR A 80 39.67 29.37 12.71
C THR A 80 38.94 29.94 11.49
N LEU A 81 37.63 29.69 11.37
CA LEU A 81 36.80 30.22 10.28
C LEU A 81 36.51 31.72 10.43
N PRO A 82 36.44 32.48 9.32
CA PRO A 82 35.91 33.84 9.31
C PRO A 82 34.45 33.88 9.79
N ASP A 83 34.05 34.94 10.50
CA ASP A 83 32.69 35.10 11.05
C ASP A 83 31.58 34.93 9.99
N ALA A 84 31.83 35.36 8.75
CA ALA A 84 30.89 35.20 7.65
C ALA A 84 30.68 33.72 7.25
N GLU A 85 31.76 32.94 7.18
CA GLU A 85 31.71 31.51 6.85
C GLU A 85 31.10 30.70 8.00
N LYS A 86 31.44 31.05 9.23
CA LYS A 86 30.84 30.46 10.44
C LYS A 86 29.32 30.63 10.46
N ARG A 87 28.81 31.85 10.22
CA ARG A 87 27.36 32.10 10.12
C ARG A 87 26.70 31.33 8.99
N ASN A 88 27.39 31.16 7.86
CA ASN A 88 26.87 30.36 6.75
C ASN A 88 26.76 28.87 7.14
N LYS A 89 27.78 28.30 7.79
CA LYS A 89 27.79 26.93 8.29
C LYS A 89 26.74 26.69 9.38
N GLU A 90 26.54 27.64 10.28
CA GLU A 90 25.47 27.59 11.29
C GLU A 90 24.08 27.54 10.66
N ARG A 91 23.82 28.36 9.63
CA ARG A 91 22.56 28.32 8.87
C ARG A 91 22.38 27.01 8.12
N GLU A 92 23.44 26.52 7.48
CA GLU A 92 23.45 25.22 6.78
C GLU A 92 23.07 24.08 7.75
N LEU A 93 23.71 24.05 8.92
CA LEU A 93 23.44 23.06 9.97
C LEU A 93 21.99 23.16 10.48
N ALA A 94 21.47 24.38 10.70
CA ALA A 94 20.08 24.58 11.09
C ALA A 94 19.09 24.05 10.04
N ASN A 95 19.34 24.33 8.76
CA ASN A 95 18.52 23.84 7.65
C ASN A 95 18.56 22.31 7.54
N LEU A 96 19.75 21.71 7.64
CA LEU A 96 19.91 20.25 7.61
C LEU A 96 19.19 19.59 8.79
N ASN A 97 19.25 20.16 9.99
CA ASN A 97 18.53 19.66 11.16
C ASN A 97 17.01 19.74 11.00
N MET A 98 16.49 20.86 10.50
CA MET A 98 15.05 20.99 10.22
C MET A 98 14.59 19.96 9.18
N ASN A 99 15.38 19.75 8.12
CA ASN A 99 15.08 18.78 7.10
C ASN A 99 15.10 17.35 7.66
N LEU A 100 16.14 17.01 8.43
CA LEU A 100 16.25 15.71 9.10
C LEU A 100 15.05 15.42 10.01
N GLN A 101 14.64 16.39 10.84
CA GLN A 101 13.45 16.25 11.68
C GLN A 101 12.16 16.10 10.87
N ARG A 102 12.04 16.79 9.74
CA ARG A 102 10.90 16.63 8.82
C ARG A 102 10.87 15.22 8.22
N MET A 103 12.01 14.73 7.74
CA MET A 103 12.10 13.40 7.14
C MET A 103 11.88 12.29 8.18
N GLN A 104 12.42 12.45 9.40
CA GLN A 104 12.17 11.52 10.51
C GLN A 104 10.70 11.46 10.90
N ARG A 105 10.01 12.62 10.99
CA ARG A 105 8.56 12.64 11.24
C ARG A 105 7.78 11.96 10.12
N GLY A 106 8.07 12.31 8.86
CA GLY A 106 7.42 11.67 7.72
C GLY A 106 7.68 10.16 7.63
N PHE A 107 8.85 9.69 8.05
CA PHE A 107 9.17 8.26 8.12
C PHE A 107 8.44 7.55 9.28
N SER A 108 8.38 8.18 10.46
CA SER A 108 7.62 7.67 11.61
C SER A 108 6.12 7.62 11.34
N GLU A 109 5.57 8.62 10.66
CA GLU A 109 4.16 8.64 10.22
C GLU A 109 3.88 7.61 9.14
N ALA A 110 4.86 7.35 8.26
CA ALA A 110 4.77 6.30 7.27
C ALA A 110 4.96 4.88 7.86
N SER A 111 5.30 4.74 9.15
CA SER A 111 5.71 3.47 9.74
C SER A 111 4.76 2.32 9.38
N PRO A 112 5.27 1.25 8.75
CA PRO A 112 4.47 0.34 7.95
C PRO A 112 3.56 -0.58 8.77
N ASN A 113 3.79 -0.75 10.09
CA ASN A 113 3.01 -1.71 10.89
C ASN A 113 1.51 -1.43 11.01
N ILE A 114 1.03 -0.21 10.72
CA ILE A 114 -0.40 0.14 10.81
C ILE A 114 -1.06 0.19 9.42
N ASP A 115 -0.29 0.30 8.32
CA ASP A 115 -0.79 0.70 7.00
C ASP A 115 -0.34 -0.20 5.83
N ILE A 116 0.45 -1.26 6.05
CA ILE A 116 0.91 -2.15 4.94
C ILE A 116 -0.28 -2.75 4.19
N THR A 117 -1.29 -3.26 4.89
CA THR A 117 -2.46 -3.91 4.27
C THR A 117 -3.27 -2.94 3.41
N GLU A 118 -3.49 -1.71 3.88
CA GLU A 118 -4.20 -0.68 3.12
C GLU A 118 -3.37 -0.17 1.94
N LYS A 119 -2.06 0.04 2.12
CA LYS A 119 -1.17 0.39 1.01
C LYS A 119 -1.13 -0.70 -0.05
N VAL A 120 -0.96 -1.96 0.33
CA VAL A 120 -0.93 -3.11 -0.60
C VAL A 120 -2.24 -3.17 -1.38
N LEU A 121 -3.39 -3.03 -0.72
CA LEU A 121 -4.70 -2.95 -1.38
C LEU A 121 -4.81 -1.78 -2.37
N LYS A 122 -4.38 -0.57 -1.99
CA LYS A 122 -4.36 0.60 -2.89
C LYS A 122 -3.47 0.39 -4.11
N TYR A 123 -2.30 -0.21 -3.92
CA TYR A 123 -1.37 -0.49 -5.00
C TYR A 123 -1.89 -1.59 -5.93
N MET A 124 -2.52 -2.63 -5.40
CA MET A 124 -3.17 -3.66 -6.22
C MET A 124 -4.37 -3.09 -7.01
N ALA A 125 -5.16 -2.20 -6.41
CA ALA A 125 -6.32 -1.57 -7.06
C ALA A 125 -5.94 -0.62 -8.22
N ASN A 126 -4.73 -0.04 -8.18
CA ASN A 126 -4.21 0.85 -9.23
C ASN A 126 -3.45 0.12 -10.35
N GLU A 127 -3.25 -1.20 -10.26
CA GLU A 127 -2.51 -2.01 -11.25
C GLU A 127 -3.43 -2.49 -12.40
N LYS A 128 -4.30 -1.61 -12.92
CA LYS A 128 -5.08 -1.87 -14.14
C LYS A 128 -4.28 -1.64 -15.41
#